data_AF-A0A7S1HPM3-F1
#
_entry.id   AF-A0A7S1HPM3-F1
#
_cell.length_a   1.000
_cell.length_b   1.000
_cell.length_c   1.000
_cell.angle_alpha   90.00
_cell.angle_beta   90.00
_cell.angle_gamma   90.00
#
_symmetry.space_group_name_H-M   'P 1'
#
loop_
_entity.id
_entity.type
_entity.pdbx_description
1 polymer ?
#
loop_
_entity_poly.entity_id
_entity_poly.type
_entity_poly.pdbx_seq_one_letter_code
_entity_poly.pdbx_strand_id
1 'polypeptide(L)'
;APDPEEDEEKGYDGIDVVMENKRQICIFKQANASAEPWFWWDFVQKFDTECSMTKSTYDEECSERAFLDVGGNKLGGGLATLRSCMSSNESITYLAEEVQAQMKSDIVILPSIIIEGHQYRGALHAGSVLKALCAAFYKDYDNQPSVCSCSDQPDSQLMQCISENGNDVCKKGKAGDV
;
A
#
# COMPACT_ATOMS: atom_id res chain seq x y z
N ALA A 1 15.93 -1.39 -9.84
CA ALA A 1 15.46 -0.07 -10.29
C ALA A 1 16.69 0.73 -10.70
N PRO A 2 16.62 1.59 -11.75
CA PRO A 2 17.68 2.56 -12.00
C PRO A 2 17.72 3.58 -10.85
N ASP A 3 18.90 4.12 -10.58
CA ASP A 3 19.13 5.15 -9.58
C ASP A 3 18.23 6.38 -9.87
N PRO A 4 17.36 6.80 -8.92
CA PRO A 4 16.50 7.96 -9.10
C PRO A 4 17.23 9.28 -9.36
N GLU A 5 18.51 9.41 -8.99
CA GLU A 5 19.21 10.71 -8.97
C GLU A 5 20.32 10.86 -10.04
N GLU A 6 20.71 9.79 -10.75
CA GLU A 6 21.83 9.82 -11.72
C GLU A 6 23.13 10.48 -11.17
N ASP A 7 23.36 10.43 -9.86
CA ASP A 7 24.53 11.01 -9.18
C ASP A 7 25.27 9.94 -8.37
N GLU A 8 26.30 9.33 -8.99
CA GLU A 8 27.02 8.15 -8.47
C GLU A 8 27.84 8.40 -7.19
N GLU A 9 27.99 9.64 -6.73
CA GLU A 9 28.81 9.99 -5.56
C GLU A 9 28.01 10.29 -4.28
N LYS A 10 26.70 10.58 -4.39
CA LYS A 10 25.79 10.82 -3.25
C LYS A 10 24.35 10.49 -3.64
N GLY A 11 23.77 9.48 -3.00
CA GLY A 11 22.38 9.10 -3.23
C GLY A 11 21.98 7.90 -2.39
N TYR A 12 20.69 7.58 -2.42
CA TYR A 12 20.18 6.30 -1.95
C TYR A 12 20.44 5.24 -3.00
N ASP A 13 21.08 4.15 -2.61
CA ASP A 13 21.36 3.06 -3.53
C ASP A 13 20.09 2.25 -3.81
N GLY A 14 20.09 1.50 -4.91
CA GLY A 14 19.03 0.52 -5.18
C GLY A 14 18.81 -0.47 -4.02
N ILE A 15 19.82 -0.70 -3.17
CA ILE A 15 19.68 -1.52 -1.96
C ILE A 15 18.77 -0.88 -0.90
N ASP A 16 18.76 0.45 -0.76
CA ASP A 16 17.92 1.14 0.22
C ASP A 16 16.44 0.99 -0.13
N VAL A 17 16.12 1.12 -1.42
CA VAL A 17 14.78 0.83 -1.98
C VAL A 17 14.37 -0.61 -1.72
N VAL A 18 15.28 -1.57 -1.95
CA VAL A 18 14.99 -2.99 -1.71
C VAL A 18 14.75 -3.25 -0.22
N MET A 19 15.54 -2.65 0.66
CA MET A 19 15.40 -2.80 2.11
C MET A 19 14.09 -2.18 2.62
N GLU A 20 13.68 -1.03 2.09
CA GLU A 20 12.37 -0.46 2.43
C GLU A 20 11.22 -1.31 1.90
N ASN A 21 11.27 -1.75 0.64
CA ASN A 21 10.25 -2.65 0.08
C ASN A 21 10.11 -3.94 0.93
N LYS A 22 11.24 -4.50 1.38
CA LYS A 22 11.27 -5.64 2.31
C LYS A 22 10.52 -5.33 3.61
N ARG A 23 10.74 -4.14 4.16
CA ARG A 23 10.13 -3.66 5.41
C ARG A 23 8.63 -3.46 5.26
N GLN A 24 8.18 -2.83 4.17
CA GLN A 24 6.74 -2.65 3.91
C GLN A 24 6.02 -3.99 3.77
N ILE A 25 6.64 -5.00 3.12
CA ILE A 25 6.10 -6.36 3.03
C ILE A 25 5.99 -7.01 4.43
N CYS A 26 7.02 -6.87 5.26
CA CYS A 26 6.98 -7.37 6.64
C CYS A 26 5.84 -6.73 7.44
N ILE A 27 5.65 -5.42 7.32
CA ILE A 27 4.54 -4.69 7.97
C ILE A 27 3.19 -5.19 7.44
N PHE A 28 3.04 -5.35 6.12
CA PHE A 28 1.82 -5.88 5.51
C PHE A 28 1.45 -7.26 6.07
N LYS A 29 2.43 -8.17 6.17
CA LYS A 29 2.20 -9.51 6.74
C LYS A 29 1.87 -9.48 8.23
N GLN A 30 2.56 -8.64 9.01
CA GLN A 30 2.27 -8.46 10.43
C GLN A 30 0.85 -7.89 10.64
N ALA A 31 0.44 -6.93 9.81
CA ALA A 31 -0.89 -6.34 9.82
C ALA A 31 -1.98 -7.37 9.51
N ASN A 32 -1.81 -8.14 8.43
CA ASN A 32 -2.73 -9.21 8.06
C ASN A 32 -2.83 -10.30 9.13
N ALA A 33 -1.70 -10.74 9.69
CA ALA A 33 -1.66 -11.73 10.77
C ALA A 33 -2.34 -11.23 12.06
N SER A 34 -2.37 -9.91 12.27
CA SER A 34 -3.05 -9.26 13.39
C SER A 34 -4.54 -8.97 13.12
N ALA A 35 -5.06 -9.35 11.94
CA ALA A 35 -6.40 -9.01 11.47
C ALA A 35 -6.67 -7.49 11.38
N GLU A 36 -5.63 -6.70 11.16
CA GLU A 36 -5.68 -5.24 10.97
C GLU A 36 -5.05 -4.84 9.62
N PRO A 37 -5.54 -5.37 8.48
CA PRO A 37 -4.94 -5.13 7.15
C PRO A 37 -4.86 -3.65 6.75
N TRP A 38 -5.76 -2.81 7.26
CA TRP A 38 -5.78 -1.37 6.98
C TRP A 38 -4.55 -0.64 7.56
N PHE A 39 -3.91 -1.19 8.60
CA PHE A 39 -2.72 -0.61 9.22
C PHE A 39 -1.62 -0.33 8.19
N TRP A 40 -1.46 -1.22 7.20
CA TRP A 40 -0.45 -1.03 6.16
C TRP A 40 -0.69 0.24 5.35
N TRP A 41 -1.96 0.57 5.05
CA TRP A 41 -2.32 1.80 4.34
C TRP A 41 -2.02 3.05 5.17
N ASP A 42 -2.30 3.02 6.47
CA ASP A 42 -1.94 4.11 7.38
C ASP A 42 -0.42 4.30 7.44
N PHE A 43 0.32 3.19 7.53
CA PHE A 43 1.77 3.20 7.54
C PHE A 43 2.36 3.78 6.24
N VAL A 44 1.95 3.33 5.05
CA VAL A 44 2.55 3.83 3.79
C VAL A 44 2.24 5.30 3.55
N GLN A 45 1.06 5.79 3.96
CA GLN A 45 0.73 7.21 3.91
C GLN A 45 1.63 8.03 4.85
N LYS A 46 1.84 7.54 6.07
CA LYS A 46 2.72 8.17 7.06
C LYS A 46 4.17 8.17 6.57
N PHE A 47 4.65 7.05 6.06
CA PHE A 47 5.99 6.90 5.50
C PHE A 47 6.23 7.88 4.34
N ASP A 48 5.32 7.94 3.36
CA ASP A 48 5.43 8.86 2.21
C ASP A 48 5.47 10.34 2.65
N THR A 49 4.76 10.68 3.73
CA THR A 49 4.74 12.05 4.27
C THR A 49 6.04 12.41 5.02
N GLU A 50 6.68 11.45 5.68
CA GLU A 50 7.76 11.71 6.65
C GLU A 50 9.16 11.27 6.20
N CYS A 51 9.23 10.18 5.44
CA CYS A 51 10.46 9.53 5.03
C CYS A 51 10.73 9.82 3.56
N SER A 52 11.75 10.64 3.31
CA SER A 52 11.98 11.22 2.00
C SER A 52 13.43 11.09 1.59
N MET A 53 13.66 10.60 0.38
CA MET A 53 15.00 10.53 -0.20
C MET A 53 15.63 11.92 -0.33
N THR A 54 14.86 12.92 -0.75
CA THR A 54 15.35 14.30 -0.92
C THR A 54 15.68 14.99 0.41
N LYS A 55 15.11 14.51 1.53
CA LYS A 55 15.43 14.99 2.88
C LYS A 55 16.47 14.10 3.59
N SER A 56 16.99 13.09 2.90
CA SER A 56 17.89 12.09 3.48
C SER A 56 17.31 11.40 4.73
N THR A 57 16.00 11.15 4.74
CA THR A 57 15.29 10.40 5.80
C THR A 57 14.67 9.10 5.29
N TYR A 58 15.07 8.61 4.11
CA TYR A 58 14.62 7.32 3.59
C TYR A 58 15.45 6.18 4.20
N ASP A 59 15.26 5.93 5.49
CA ASP A 59 16.04 4.93 6.23
C ASP A 59 15.18 4.12 7.21
N GLU A 60 15.82 3.13 7.85
CA GLU A 60 15.18 2.26 8.84
C GLU A 60 14.61 3.05 10.02
N GLU A 61 15.33 4.07 10.50
CA GLU A 61 14.91 4.83 11.67
C GLU A 61 13.61 5.59 11.38
N CYS A 62 13.53 6.24 10.22
CA CYS A 62 12.33 6.92 9.80
C CYS A 62 11.16 5.94 9.61
N SER A 63 11.40 4.81 8.94
CA SER A 63 10.36 3.80 8.72
C SER A 63 9.82 3.22 10.02
N GLU A 64 10.69 2.87 10.98
CA GLU A 64 10.27 2.39 12.29
C GLU A 64 9.52 3.47 13.09
N ARG A 65 9.90 4.75 12.95
CA ARG A 65 9.18 5.87 13.58
C ARG A 65 7.78 6.03 12.97
N ALA A 66 7.67 6.02 11.65
CA ALA A 66 6.38 6.06 10.95
C ALA A 66 5.48 4.89 11.39
N PHE A 67 6.04 3.68 11.48
CA PHE A 67 5.36 2.49 12.00
C PHE A 67 4.84 2.68 13.43
N LEU A 68 5.67 3.22 14.33
CA LEU A 68 5.26 3.48 15.71
C LEU A 68 4.18 4.55 15.82
N ASP A 69 4.28 5.62 15.04
CA ASP A 69 3.35 6.75 15.07
C ASP A 69 1.93 6.37 14.64
N VAL A 70 1.78 5.42 13.70
CA VAL A 70 0.47 4.86 13.33
C VAL A 70 0.00 3.76 14.28
N GLY A 71 0.71 3.52 15.40
CA GLY A 71 0.30 2.59 16.45
C GLY A 71 0.88 1.19 16.33
N GLY A 72 1.97 1.02 15.58
CA GLY A 72 2.62 -0.28 15.35
C GLY A 72 3.09 -0.99 16.63
N ASN A 73 3.27 -0.27 17.74
CA ASN A 73 3.52 -0.89 19.05
C ASN A 73 2.38 -1.80 19.54
N LYS A 74 1.16 -1.60 19.06
CA LYS A 74 -0.02 -2.43 19.38
C LYS A 74 -0.22 -3.56 18.36
N LEU A 75 0.43 -3.48 17.21
CA LEU A 75 0.28 -4.44 16.12
C LEU A 75 1.13 -5.69 16.38
N GLY A 76 0.49 -6.81 16.74
CA GLY A 76 1.09 -8.17 16.76
C GLY A 76 2.60 -8.26 17.06
N GLY A 77 3.02 -8.01 18.31
CA GLY A 77 4.43 -8.08 18.73
C GLY A 77 5.32 -6.90 18.33
N GLY A 78 4.76 -5.88 17.68
CA GLY A 78 5.36 -4.58 17.43
C GLY A 78 6.68 -4.63 16.66
N LEU A 79 7.62 -3.75 17.01
CA LEU A 79 8.94 -3.66 16.37
C LEU A 79 9.74 -4.96 16.48
N ALA A 80 9.54 -5.77 17.53
CA ALA A 80 10.26 -7.03 17.67
C ALA A 80 9.90 -8.01 16.54
N THR A 81 8.60 -8.12 16.21
CA THR A 81 8.13 -8.91 15.06
C THR A 81 8.65 -8.36 13.74
N LEU A 82 8.60 -7.03 13.56
CA LEU A 82 9.08 -6.38 12.34
C LEU A 82 10.57 -6.65 12.11
N ARG A 83 11.41 -6.40 13.11
CA ARG A 83 12.88 -6.63 13.04
C ARG A 83 13.22 -8.10 12.84
N SER A 84 12.45 -9.01 13.45
CA SER A 84 12.58 -10.46 13.23
C SER A 84 12.31 -10.82 11.76
N CYS A 85 11.23 -10.28 11.17
CA CYS A 85 10.92 -10.46 9.75
C CYS A 85 12.02 -9.89 8.85
N MET A 86 12.55 -8.71 9.17
CA MET A 86 13.66 -8.09 8.42
C MET A 86 14.95 -8.89 8.47
N SER A 87 15.19 -9.61 9.56
CA SER A 87 16.37 -10.48 9.73
C SER A 87 16.20 -11.86 9.12
N SER A 88 14.97 -12.26 8.78
CA SER A 88 14.68 -13.56 8.16
C SER A 88 15.05 -13.58 6.68
N ASN A 89 15.39 -14.76 6.17
CA ASN A 89 15.50 -15.01 4.72
C ASN A 89 14.11 -15.14 4.08
N GLU A 90 13.07 -15.40 4.87
CA GLU A 90 11.70 -15.55 4.38
C GLU A 90 11.19 -14.25 3.72
N SER A 91 11.60 -13.09 4.22
CA SER A 91 11.26 -11.79 3.64
C SER A 91 11.96 -11.51 2.32
N ILE A 92 13.08 -12.19 2.02
CA ILE A 92 13.68 -12.20 0.68
C ILE A 92 12.81 -13.02 -0.28
N THR A 93 12.29 -14.17 0.19
CA THR A 93 11.34 -14.97 -0.59
C THR A 93 10.10 -14.16 -0.93
N TYR A 94 9.57 -13.36 0.00
CA TYR A 94 8.41 -12.52 -0.28
C TYR A 94 8.67 -11.46 -1.35
N LEU A 95 9.83 -10.80 -1.32
CA LEU A 95 10.23 -9.89 -2.40
C LEU A 95 10.29 -10.61 -3.76
N ALA A 96 10.81 -11.84 -3.77
CA ALA A 96 10.84 -12.64 -4.99
C ALA A 96 9.43 -13.01 -5.47
N GLU A 97 8.51 -13.34 -4.57
CA GLU A 97 7.10 -13.61 -4.88
C GLU A 97 6.41 -12.40 -5.53
N GLU A 98 6.63 -11.18 -5.01
CA GLU A 98 6.11 -9.93 -5.61
C GLU A 98 6.63 -9.70 -7.03
N VAL A 99 7.94 -9.90 -7.25
CA VAL A 99 8.54 -9.78 -8.59
C VAL A 99 7.94 -10.82 -9.55
N GLN A 100 7.74 -12.05 -9.09
CA GLN A 100 7.10 -13.10 -9.90
C GLN A 100 5.63 -12.76 -10.21
N ALA A 101 4.89 -12.23 -9.24
CA ALA A 101 3.51 -11.80 -9.43
C ALA A 101 3.41 -10.65 -10.45
N GLN A 102 4.35 -9.70 -10.40
CA GLN A 102 4.46 -8.61 -11.37
C GLN A 102 4.72 -9.15 -12.79
N MET A 103 5.67 -10.07 -12.94
CA MET A 103 5.99 -10.70 -14.22
C MET A 103 4.80 -11.49 -14.79
N LYS A 104 4.11 -12.26 -13.95
CA LYS A 104 2.94 -13.04 -14.36
C LYS A 104 1.76 -12.17 -14.82
N SER A 105 1.67 -10.95 -14.29
CA SER A 105 0.59 -10.01 -14.59
C SER A 105 0.92 -9.06 -15.76
N ASP A 106 2.02 -9.31 -16.48
CA ASP A 106 2.52 -8.48 -17.60
C ASP A 106 2.63 -6.97 -17.24
N ILE A 107 2.92 -6.65 -15.97
CA ILE A 107 3.04 -5.26 -15.50
C ILE A 107 4.40 -4.71 -15.95
N VAL A 108 4.38 -3.94 -17.03
CA VAL A 108 5.56 -3.25 -17.60
C VAL A 108 5.69 -1.78 -17.19
N ILE A 109 4.65 -1.16 -16.63
CA ILE A 109 4.64 0.26 -16.25
C ILE A 109 4.21 0.38 -14.79
N LEU A 110 4.97 1.13 -13.99
CA LEU A 110 4.64 1.44 -12.60
C LEU A 110 4.29 2.93 -12.45
N PRO A 111 3.37 3.30 -11.54
CA PRO A 111 2.45 2.40 -10.82
C PRO A 111 1.38 1.81 -11.75
N SER A 112 0.95 0.58 -11.46
CA SER A 112 -0.17 -0.08 -12.16
C SER A 112 -1.26 -0.46 -11.16
N ILE A 113 -2.51 -0.27 -11.56
CA ILE A 113 -3.68 -0.70 -10.80
C ILE A 113 -4.35 -1.82 -11.60
N ILE A 114 -4.70 -2.91 -10.93
CA ILE A 114 -5.45 -4.03 -11.50
C ILE A 114 -6.77 -4.13 -10.76
N ILE A 115 -7.88 -4.15 -11.50
CA ILE A 115 -9.25 -4.27 -10.97
C ILE A 115 -9.87 -5.50 -11.63
N GLU A 116 -10.29 -6.50 -10.83
CA GLU A 116 -10.86 -7.77 -11.33
C GLU A 116 -9.97 -8.45 -12.39
N GLY A 117 -8.65 -8.48 -12.17
CA GLY A 117 -7.68 -9.08 -13.09
C GLY A 117 -7.42 -8.27 -14.38
N HIS A 118 -8.02 -7.10 -14.53
CA HIS A 118 -7.80 -6.21 -15.67
C HIS A 118 -6.97 -5.00 -15.27
N GLN A 119 -5.92 -4.72 -16.04
CA GLN A 119 -5.10 -3.52 -15.81
C GLN A 119 -5.91 -2.25 -16.14
N TYR A 120 -5.98 -1.34 -15.18
CA TYR A 120 -6.58 -0.03 -15.33
C TYR A 120 -5.69 0.87 -16.21
N ARG A 121 -6.29 1.51 -17.23
CA ARG A 121 -5.59 2.38 -18.19
C ARG A 121 -6.05 3.84 -18.16
N GLY A 122 -6.89 4.22 -17.21
CA GLY A 122 -7.35 5.59 -17.05
C GLY A 122 -6.36 6.47 -16.29
N ALA A 123 -6.74 7.72 -16.05
CA ALA A 123 -5.94 8.62 -15.22
C ALA A 123 -5.90 8.13 -13.77
N LEU A 124 -4.73 8.17 -13.14
CA LEU A 124 -4.53 7.71 -11.76
C LEU A 124 -5.00 8.73 -10.71
N HIS A 125 -5.89 9.65 -11.07
CA HIS A 125 -6.54 10.56 -10.13
C HIS A 125 -7.49 9.77 -9.23
N ALA A 126 -7.55 10.11 -7.95
CA ALA A 126 -8.36 9.40 -6.95
C ALA A 126 -9.82 9.19 -7.38
N GLY A 127 -10.47 10.19 -7.97
CA GLY A 127 -11.86 10.08 -8.44
C GLY A 127 -12.02 9.13 -9.62
N SER A 128 -11.05 9.11 -10.54
CA SER A 128 -11.05 8.23 -11.71
C SER A 128 -10.84 6.77 -11.32
N VAL A 129 -9.98 6.52 -10.33
CA VAL A 129 -9.75 5.19 -9.76
C VAL A 129 -10.97 4.74 -8.95
N LEU A 130 -11.53 5.61 -8.10
CA LEU A 130 -12.74 5.30 -7.31
C LEU A 130 -13.91 4.92 -8.23
N LYS A 131 -14.12 5.67 -9.32
CA LYS A 131 -15.15 5.35 -10.31
C LYS A 131 -14.96 3.98 -10.94
N ALA A 132 -13.72 3.60 -11.24
CA ALA A 132 -13.41 2.30 -11.80
C ALA A 132 -13.64 1.16 -10.78
N LEU A 133 -13.24 1.36 -9.52
CA LEU A 133 -13.50 0.42 -8.43
C LEU A 133 -15.00 0.23 -8.21
N CYS A 134 -15.77 1.31 -8.17
CA CYS A 134 -17.22 1.25 -8.00
C CYS A 134 -17.94 0.57 -9.17
N ALA A 135 -17.41 0.71 -10.40
CA ALA A 135 -17.93 0.01 -11.56
C ALA A 135 -17.67 -1.50 -11.53
N ALA A 136 -16.71 -1.98 -10.75
CA ALA A 136 -16.42 -3.40 -10.58
C ALA A 136 -17.45 -4.11 -9.68
N PHE A 137 -18.17 -3.38 -8.83
CA PHE A 137 -19.30 -3.94 -8.10
C PHE A 137 -20.47 -4.20 -9.05
N TYR A 138 -20.96 -5.44 -9.06
CA TYR A 138 -22.12 -5.84 -9.86
C TYR A 138 -23.33 -4.95 -9.58
N LYS A 139 -23.87 -4.31 -10.63
CA LYS A 139 -25.03 -3.42 -10.56
C LYS A 139 -26.30 -4.06 -9.98
N ASP A 140 -26.38 -5.39 -9.96
CA ASP A 140 -27.56 -6.15 -9.52
C ASP A 140 -27.54 -6.49 -8.02
N TYR A 141 -26.52 -6.05 -7.27
CA TYR A 141 -26.43 -6.29 -5.83
C TYR A 141 -26.41 -4.95 -5.06
N ASP A 142 -27.16 -4.89 -3.94
CA ASP A 142 -27.09 -3.82 -2.93
C ASP A 142 -25.76 -3.83 -2.14
N ASN A 143 -24.65 -4.22 -2.79
CA ASN A 143 -23.33 -4.40 -2.18
C ASN A 143 -22.36 -3.27 -2.50
N GLN A 144 -22.78 -2.24 -3.25
CA GLN A 144 -21.96 -1.06 -3.47
C GLN A 144 -21.75 -0.30 -2.15
N PRO A 145 -20.50 -0.03 -1.77
CA PRO A 145 -20.19 0.84 -0.63
C PRO A 145 -20.78 2.24 -0.84
N SER A 146 -21.13 2.90 0.27
CA SER A 146 -21.70 4.25 0.23
C SER A 146 -20.74 5.28 -0.40
N VAL A 147 -19.43 5.05 -0.28
CA VAL A 147 -18.39 5.85 -0.95
C VAL A 147 -18.51 5.89 -2.48
N CYS A 148 -19.23 4.95 -3.11
CA CYS A 148 -19.43 4.99 -4.56
C CYS A 148 -20.26 6.17 -5.05
N SER A 149 -21.06 6.76 -4.17
CA SER A 149 -21.74 8.05 -4.43
C SER A 149 -20.77 9.23 -4.62
N CYS A 150 -19.53 9.10 -4.14
CA CYS A 150 -18.49 10.12 -4.27
C CYS A 150 -17.79 10.12 -5.63
N SER A 151 -17.98 9.08 -6.46
CA SER A 151 -17.24 8.92 -7.72
C SER A 151 -17.53 9.99 -8.79
N ASP A 152 -18.64 10.71 -8.65
CA ASP A 152 -19.02 11.83 -9.54
C ASP A 152 -18.76 13.20 -8.90
N GLN A 153 -18.20 13.27 -7.68
CA GLN A 153 -17.81 14.53 -7.06
C GLN A 153 -16.54 15.10 -7.73
N PRO A 154 -16.40 16.44 -7.81
CA PRO A 154 -15.16 17.05 -8.27
C PRO A 154 -14.00 16.74 -7.30
N ASP A 155 -12.78 16.67 -7.82
CA ASP A 155 -11.57 16.33 -7.04
C ASP A 155 -11.41 17.19 -5.77
N SER A 156 -11.85 18.45 -5.81
CA SER A 156 -11.80 19.37 -4.66
C SER A 156 -12.71 18.99 -3.49
N GLN A 157 -13.77 18.20 -3.73
CA GLN A 157 -14.72 17.73 -2.72
C GLN A 157 -14.62 16.22 -2.47
N LEU A 158 -13.84 15.52 -3.30
CA LEU A 158 -13.74 14.06 -3.26
C LEU A 158 -13.28 13.54 -1.90
N MET A 159 -12.20 14.11 -1.34
CA MET A 159 -11.67 13.65 -0.04
C MET A 159 -12.64 13.91 1.11
N GLN A 160 -13.37 15.02 1.07
CA GLN A 160 -14.43 15.29 2.05
C GLN A 160 -15.55 14.26 1.92
N CYS A 161 -16.03 14.00 0.71
CA CYS A 161 -17.06 13.00 0.47
C CYS A 161 -16.63 11.60 0.93
N ILE A 162 -15.38 11.19 0.64
CA ILE A 162 -14.81 9.92 1.11
C ILE A 162 -14.76 9.89 2.64
N SER A 163 -14.40 10.99 3.32
CA SER A 163 -14.38 11.01 4.79
C SER A 163 -15.77 10.83 5.42
N GLU A 164 -16.82 11.32 4.74
CA GLU A 164 -18.20 11.26 5.20
C GLU A 164 -18.87 9.92 4.87
N ASN A 165 -18.51 9.30 3.74
CA ASN A 165 -19.15 8.10 3.18
C ASN A 165 -18.22 6.87 3.12
N GLY A 166 -16.97 6.98 3.57
CA GLY A 166 -15.97 5.91 3.53
C GLY A 166 -15.91 5.05 4.80
N ASN A 167 -16.67 5.39 5.84
CA ASN A 167 -16.67 4.69 7.13
C ASN A 167 -17.47 3.38 7.12
N ASP A 168 -17.71 2.79 5.96
CA ASP A 168 -18.28 1.45 5.88
C ASP A 168 -17.28 0.47 6.50
N VAL A 169 -17.66 -0.13 7.63
CA VAL A 169 -16.89 -1.22 8.23
C VAL A 169 -16.68 -2.28 7.16
N CYS A 170 -15.42 -2.60 6.83
CA CYS A 170 -15.08 -3.77 6.03
C CYS A 170 -15.74 -4.99 6.68
N LYS A 171 -16.94 -5.34 6.20
CA LYS A 171 -17.64 -6.53 6.67
C LYS A 171 -16.74 -7.68 6.24
N LYS A 172 -16.25 -8.47 7.20
CA LYS A 172 -15.48 -9.69 6.92
C LYS A 172 -16.14 -10.42 5.74
N GLY A 173 -15.45 -10.44 4.59
CA GLY A 173 -15.76 -11.38 3.53
C GLY A 173 -15.75 -12.78 4.13
N LYS A 174 -16.57 -13.68 3.59
CA LYS A 174 -16.52 -15.08 4.03
C LYS A 174 -15.11 -15.60 3.75
N ALA A 175 -14.56 -16.37 4.69
CA ALA A 175 -13.27 -17.02 4.49
C ALA A 175 -13.31 -17.84 3.20
N GLY A 176 -12.48 -17.49 2.21
CA GLY A 176 -12.42 -18.17 0.91
C GLY A 176 -12.19 -17.26 -0.29
N ASP A 177 -12.34 -15.95 -0.16
CA ASP A 177 -12.06 -15.00 -1.26
C ASP A 177 -10.59 -14.58 -1.24
N VAL A 178 -9.71 -15.46 -1.73
CA VAL A 178 -8.34 -15.16 -2.19
C VAL A 178 -8.18 -15.73 -3.59
#